data_AF-A0A662SR64-F1
#
_entry.id   AF-A0A662SR64-F1
#
_cell.length_a   1.000
_cell.length_b   1.000
_cell.length_c   1.000
_cell.angle_alpha   90.00
_cell.angle_beta   90.00
_cell.angle_gamma   90.00
#
_symmetry.space_group_name_H-M   'P 1'
#
loop_
_entity.id
_entity.type
_entity.pdbx_description
1 polymer ?
#
loop_
_entity_poly.entity_id
_entity_poly.type
_entity_poly.pdbx_seq_one_letter_code
_entity_poly.pdbx_strand_id
1 'polypeptide(L)' 'VFNVPRLGKNHIRAWQDHDLIMIRPDGRRIYLWHPWEKNLALVNPYIYTDVVSIKTYLDILEERGENPEDYKSIWYYY' A
#
# COMPACT_ATOMS: atom_id res chain seq x y z
N VAL A 1 -8.26 -3.68 -6.63
CA VAL A 1 -7.24 -4.24 -7.55
C VAL A 1 -6.28 -3.12 -7.90
N PHE A 2 -4.98 -3.33 -7.71
CA PHE A 2 -3.92 -2.37 -7.93
C PHE A 2 -3.02 -2.87 -9.07
N ASN A 3 -2.60 -2.01 -9.99
CA ASN A 3 -1.74 -2.41 -11.09
C ASN A 3 -0.29 -2.21 -10.69
N VAL A 4 0.42 -3.31 -10.46
CA VAL A 4 1.83 -3.29 -10.11
C VAL A 4 2.64 -3.40 -11.40
N PRO A 5 3.54 -2.43 -11.70
CA PRO A 5 4.35 -2.48 -12.90
C PRO A 5 5.07 -3.83 -13.02
N ARG A 6 4.97 -4.44 -14.22
CA ARG A 6 5.57 -5.76 -14.55
C ARG A 6 4.99 -6.97 -13.82
N LEU A 7 4.14 -6.77 -12.81
CA LEU A 7 3.51 -7.85 -12.03
C LEU A 7 2.00 -7.97 -12.30
N GLY A 8 1.41 -7.01 -13.02
CA GLY A 8 0.01 -7.02 -13.41
C GLY A 8 -0.94 -6.62 -12.29
N LYS A 9 -2.17 -7.14 -12.34
CA LYS A 9 -3.23 -6.82 -11.39
C LYS A 9 -3.05 -7.63 -10.11
N ASN A 10 -2.82 -6.95 -8.99
CA ASN A 10 -2.75 -7.56 -7.66
C ASN A 10 -3.80 -6.97 -6.70
N HIS A 11 -4.04 -7.64 -5.59
CA HIS A 11 -4.95 -7.16 -4.55
C HIS A 11 -4.15 -6.75 -3.32
N ILE A 12 -4.31 -5.50 -2.86
CA ILE A 12 -3.67 -5.04 -1.61
C ILE A 12 -4.15 -5.83 -0.39
N ARG A 13 -5.34 -6.43 -0.47
CA ARG A 13 -5.89 -7.33 0.56
C ARG A 13 -5.21 -8.70 0.58
N ALA A 14 -4.57 -9.11 -0.51
CA ALA A 14 -3.83 -10.36 -0.58
C ALA A 14 -2.45 -10.16 0.06
N TRP A 15 -2.40 -10.23 1.39
CA TRP A 15 -1.16 -10.08 2.17
C TRP A 15 -0.04 -11.03 1.70
N GLN A 16 -0.37 -12.18 1.14
CA GLN A 16 0.62 -13.15 0.64
C GLN A 16 1.43 -12.65 -0.57
N ASP A 17 1.00 -11.56 -1.21
CA ASP A 17 1.60 -11.03 -2.43
C ASP A 17 2.48 -9.80 -2.17
N HIS A 18 2.49 -9.26 -0.96
CA HIS A 18 3.33 -8.11 -0.62
C HIS A 18 3.66 -8.00 0.87
N ASP A 19 4.81 -7.41 1.16
CA ASP A 19 5.23 -7.08 2.53
C ASP A 19 5.33 -5.57 2.72
N LEU A 20 4.88 -5.06 3.88
CA LEU A 20 5.18 -3.70 4.32
C LEU A 20 6.60 -3.68 4.91
N ILE A 21 7.55 -3.08 4.18
CA ILE A 21 8.97 -3.11 4.56
C ILE A 21 9.46 -1.84 5.26
N MET A 22 8.75 -0.71 5.10
CA MET A 22 9.14 0.56 5.71
C MET A 22 7.98 1.55 5.78
N ILE A 23 8.01 2.43 6.78
CA ILE A 23 7.22 3.65 6.84
C ILE A 23 8.18 4.83 6.83
N ARG A 24 8.02 5.72 5.84
CA ARG A 24 8.86 6.92 5.70
C ARG A 24 8.48 7.97 6.75
N PRO A 25 9.37 8.93 7.07
CA PRO A 25 9.07 10.03 7.99
C PRO A 25 7.87 10.89 7.57
N ASP A 26 7.52 10.91 6.28
CA ASP A 26 6.35 11.61 5.72
C ASP A 26 5.05 10.78 5.78
N GLY A 27 5.08 9.62 6.43
CA GLY A 27 3.94 8.73 6.61
C GLY A 27 3.63 7.83 5.41
N ARG A 28 4.42 7.87 4.33
CA ARG A 28 4.25 6.96 3.19
C ARG A 28 4.75 5.55 3.51
N ARG A 29 3.97 4.55 3.14
CA ARG A 29 4.34 3.14 3.27
C ARG A 29 5.12 2.69 2.05
N ILE A 30 6.11 1.82 2.27
CA ILE A 30 6.87 1.15 1.22
C ILE A 30 6.56 -0.34 1.28
N TYR A 31 6.08 -0.85 0.16
CA TYR A 31 5.72 -2.25 -0.02
C TYR A 31 6.71 -2.96 -0.93
N LEU A 32 7.04 -4.20 -0.60
CA LEU A 32 7.75 -5.12 -1.47
C LEU A 32 6.72 -6.07 -2.08
N TRP A 33 6.44 -5.93 -3.36
CA TRP A 33 5.51 -6.81 -4.08
C TRP A 33 6.22 -8.01 -4.67
N HIS A 34 5.68 -9.19 -4.39
CA HIS A 34 6.22 -10.45 -4.85
C HIS A 34 5.61 -10.85 -6.19
N PRO A 35 6.41 -11.33 -7.16
CA PRO A 35 5.88 -11.92 -8.37
C PRO A 35 5.08 -13.18 -8.06
N TRP A 36 3.97 -13.38 -8.76
CA TRP A 36 3.26 -14.65 -8.71
C TRP A 36 4.12 -15.80 -9.30
N GLU A 37 5.04 -15.46 -10.22
CA GLU A 37 6.04 -16.37 -10.82
C GLU A 37 7.17 -16.77 -9.87
N LYS A 38 7.08 -16.45 -8.57
CA LYS A 38 8.11 -16.70 -7.53
C LYS A 38 8.67 -18.13 -7.49
N ASN A 39 7.96 -19.11 -8.05
CA ASN A 39 8.39 -20.52 -8.12
C ASN A 39 8.77 -20.99 -9.55
N LEU A 40 8.61 -20.15 -10.56
CA LEU A 40 8.84 -20.48 -11.97
C LEU A 40 10.12 -19.82 -12.51
N ALA A 41 10.44 -18.61 -12.05
CA ALA A 41 11.65 -17.89 -12.44
C ALA A 41 12.10 -16.90 -11.35
N LEU A 42 13.39 -16.60 -11.31
CA LEU A 42 13.94 -15.53 -10.48
C LEU A 42 13.56 -14.18 -11.07
N VAL A 43 12.43 -13.64 -10.61
CA VAL A 43 11.95 -12.31 -10.98
C VAL A 43 12.17 -11.38 -9.79
N ASN A 44 12.75 -10.20 -10.05
CA ASN A 44 12.96 -9.21 -9.01
C ASN A 44 11.62 -8.72 -8.44
N PRO A 45 11.48 -8.62 -7.11
CA PRO A 45 10.31 -8.02 -6.50
C PRO A 45 10.22 -6.54 -6.86
N TYR A 46 9.00 -6.00 -6.80
CA TYR A 46 8.74 -4.59 -7.11
C TYR A 46 8.57 -3.78 -5.83
N ILE A 47 9.43 -2.78 -5.64
CA ILE A 47 9.31 -1.84 -4.52
C ILE A 47 8.31 -0.74 -4.91
N TYR A 48 7.19 -0.69 -4.19
CA TYR A 48 6.19 0.36 -4.34
C TYR A 48 6.22 1.31 -3.15
N THR A 49 6.14 2.61 -3.41
CA THR A 49 5.95 3.63 -2.36
C THR A 49 4.59 4.27 -2.58
N ASP A 50 3.82 4.44 -1.51
CA ASP A 50 2.55 5.15 -1.56
C ASP A 50 2.72 6.53 -2.24
N VAL A 51 1.83 6.85 -3.16
CA VAL A 51 1.85 8.16 -3.86
C VAL A 51 1.50 9.29 -2.89
N VAL A 52 0.50 9.06 -2.04
CA VAL A 52 0.03 9.97 -0.98
C VAL A 52 0.01 9.19 0.32
N SER A 53 0.52 9.77 1.41
CA SER A 53 0.44 9.12 2.72
C SER A 53 -1.01 9.15 3.21
N ILE A 54 -1.42 8.10 3.95
CA ILE A 54 -2.72 8.10 4.61
C ILE A 54 -2.84 9.31 5.55
N LYS A 55 -1.74 9.72 6.18
CA LYS A 55 -1.71 10.93 7.00
C LYS A 55 -2.17 12.17 6.22
N THR A 56 -1.55 12.46 5.07
CA THR A 56 -1.95 13.60 4.25
C THR A 56 -3.42 13.52 3.83
N TYR A 57 -3.93 12.32 3.54
CA TYR A 57 -5.34 12.13 3.24
C TYR A 57 -6.25 12.47 4.44
N LEU A 58 -5.90 12.01 5.65
CA LEU A 58 -6.65 12.32 6.87
C LEU A 58 -6.59 13.81 7.23
N ASP A 59 -5.44 14.46 7.05
CA ASP A 59 -5.30 15.91 7.27
C ASP A 59 -6.27 16.69 6.34
N ILE A 60 -6.39 16.29 5.07
CA ILE A 60 -7.34 16.90 4.11
C ILE A 60 -8.81 16.69 4.53
N LEU A 61 -9.13 15.54 5.13
CA LEU A 61 -10.50 15.29 5.62
C LEU A 61 -10.81 16.15 6.85
N GLU A 62 -9.85 16.30 7.76
CA GLU A 62 -9.98 17.20 8.91
C GLU A 62 -10.18 18.65 8.46
N GLU A 63 -9.41 19.13 7.48
CA GLU A 63 -9.57 20.48 6.89
C GLU A 63 -10.96 20.69 6.27
N ARG A 64 -11.62 19.62 5.82
CA ARG A 64 -13.00 19.66 5.29
C ARG A 64 -14.08 19.59 6.37
N GLY A 65 -13.68 19.48 7.64
CA GLY A 65 -14.57 19.38 8.79
C GLY A 65 -15.08 17.97 9.08
N GLU A 66 -14.46 16.94 8.49
CA GLU A 66 -14.75 15.55 8.84
C GLU A 66 -13.88 15.09 10.02
N ASN A 67 -14.33 14.07 10.76
CA ASN A 67 -13.59 13.52 11.88
C ASN A 67 -12.66 12.37 11.42
N PRO A 68 -11.32 12.50 11.51
CA PRO A 68 -10.39 11.46 11.10
C PRO A 68 -10.59 10.11 11.81
N GLU A 69 -11.12 10.11 13.04
CA GLU A 69 -11.35 8.89 13.81
C GLU A 69 -12.38 7.95 13.18
N ASP A 70 -13.32 8.50 12.41
CA ASP A 70 -14.32 7.73 11.67
C ASP A 70 -13.66 6.89 10.56
N TYR A 71 -12.44 7.25 10.16
CA TYR A 71 -11.68 6.62 9.08
C TYR A 71 -10.55 5.71 9.57
N LYS A 72 -10.44 5.42 10.87
CA LYS A 72 -9.35 4.58 11.43
C LYS A 72 -9.27 3.18 10.80
N SER A 73 -10.35 2.69 10.21
CA SER A 73 -10.38 1.40 9.49
C SER A 73 -9.57 1.41 8.20
N ILE A 74 -9.17 2.58 7.66
CA ILE A 74 -8.36 2.68 6.42
C ILE A 74 -7.02 1.96 6.52
N TRP A 75 -6.52 1.76 7.74
CA TRP A 75 -5.29 1.01 8.03
C TRP A 75 -5.49 -0.50 7.97
N TYR A 76 -6.73 -0.97 8.07
CA TYR A 76 -7.08 -2.38 8.18
C TYR A 76 -7.86 -2.85 6.95
N TYR A 77 -7.27 -3.80 6.23
CA TYR A 77 -7.94 -4.48 5.14
C TYR A 77 -8.49 -5.83 5.63
N TYR A 78 -9.55 -5.79 6.43
CA TYR A 78 -10.31 -6.98 6.85
C TYR A 78 -11.73 -6.95 6.28
#